data_AF-A0AAE0QQN0-F1
#
_entry.id   AF-A0AAE0QQN0-F1
#
_cell.length_a   1.000
_cell.length_b   1.000
_cell.length_c   1.000
_cell.angle_alpha   90.00
_cell.angle_beta   90.00
_cell.angle_gamma   90.00
#
_symmetry.space_group_name_H-M   'P 1'
#
loop_
_entity.id
_entity.type
_entity.pdbx_description
1 polymer ?
#
loop_
_entity_poly.entity_id
_entity_poly.type
_entity_poly.pdbx_seq_one_letter_code
_entity_poly.pdbx_strand_id
1 'polypeptide(L)'
;YHRLNALMDRFSGMNFTILGFSCNQFGLQAPEENHETLDVLRCVRPGHGFIPKFPMFSKIEESLRSVNPLIGNIKKLYWSPIKVNDIRWNFEKFLITADGLPYRRQMICQENTAF
;
A
#
# COMPACT_ATOMS: atom_id res chain seq x y z
N TYR A 1 -8.79 0.85 -3.62
CA TYR A 1 -9.55 0.94 -2.35
C TYR A 1 -10.93 0.29 -2.40
N HIS A 2 -11.82 0.58 -3.36
CA HIS A 2 -13.17 -0.06 -3.41
C HIS A 2 -13.16 -1.59 -3.33
N ARG A 3 -12.30 -2.27 -4.10
CA ARG A 3 -12.18 -3.74 -4.04
C ARG A 3 -11.75 -4.26 -2.66
N LEU A 4 -10.98 -3.48 -1.90
CA LEU A 4 -10.56 -3.85 -0.54
C LEU A 4 -11.72 -3.69 0.46
N ASN A 5 -12.56 -2.65 0.31
CA ASN A 5 -13.80 -2.54 1.09
C ASN A 5 -14.75 -3.70 0.79
N ALA A 6 -14.93 -4.05 -0.49
CA ALA A 6 -15.75 -5.20 -0.88
C ALA A 6 -15.20 -6.52 -0.31
N LEU A 7 -13.87 -6.66 -0.23
CA LEU A 7 -13.22 -7.82 0.39
C LEU A 7 -13.49 -7.87 1.91
N MET A 8 -13.38 -6.74 2.62
CA MET A 8 -13.75 -6.65 4.03
C MET A 8 -15.22 -7.03 4.27
N ASP A 9 -16.13 -6.61 3.38
CA ASP A 9 -17.54 -6.96 3.47
C ASP A 9 -17.77 -8.46 3.22
N ARG A 10 -17.13 -9.02 2.20
CA ARG A 10 -17.24 -10.45 1.84
C ARG A 10 -16.79 -11.36 2.98
N PHE A 11 -15.75 -10.98 3.70
CA PHE A 11 -15.19 -11.75 4.81
C PHE A 11 -15.63 -11.21 6.18
N SER A 12 -16.68 -10.39 6.22
CA SER A 12 -17.29 -9.93 7.47
C SER A 12 -17.77 -11.12 8.31
N GLY A 13 -17.48 -11.09 9.61
CA GLY A 13 -17.75 -12.19 10.54
C GLY A 13 -16.69 -13.28 10.58
N MET A 14 -15.65 -13.24 9.74
CA MET A 14 -14.46 -14.09 9.87
C MET A 14 -13.34 -13.35 10.58
N ASN A 15 -12.33 -14.10 11.07
CA ASN A 15 -11.10 -13.51 11.59
C ASN A 15 -10.19 -13.05 10.44
N PHE A 16 -10.65 -12.05 9.69
CA PHE A 16 -9.97 -11.47 8.54
C PHE A 16 -9.94 -9.96 8.67
N THR A 17 -8.79 -9.35 8.42
CA THR A 17 -8.63 -7.90 8.38
C THR A 17 -7.62 -7.49 7.34
N ILE A 18 -7.81 -6.30 6.77
CA ILE A 18 -6.85 -5.64 5.89
C ILE A 18 -6.12 -4.59 6.72
N LEU A 19 -4.82 -4.46 6.54
CA LEU A 19 -4.02 -3.40 7.14
C LEU A 19 -3.49 -2.50 6.02
N GLY A 20 -3.88 -1.22 6.03
CA GLY A 20 -3.47 -0.26 5.02
C GLY A 20 -2.27 0.56 5.46
N PHE A 21 -1.18 0.54 4.69
CA PHE A 21 0.00 1.34 4.95
C PHE A 21 0.22 2.34 3.80
N SER A 22 0.21 3.64 4.11
CA SER A 22 0.56 4.67 3.14
C SER A 22 2.07 4.69 2.89
N CYS A 23 2.49 4.93 1.64
CA CYS A 23 3.90 5.01 1.27
C CYS A 23 4.06 5.96 0.07
N ASN A 24 4.98 6.90 0.16
CA ASN A 24 5.18 7.90 -0.89
C ASN A 24 6.33 7.56 -1.87
N GLN A 25 6.98 6.40 -1.72
CA GLN A 25 8.22 6.08 -2.43
C GLN A 25 8.01 5.69 -3.90
N PHE A 26 6.78 5.34 -4.26
CA PHE A 26 6.44 4.90 -5.61
C PHE A 26 5.75 6.04 -6.36
N GLY A 27 6.56 6.82 -7.08
CA GLY A 27 6.09 7.91 -7.93
C GLY A 27 5.45 9.07 -7.18
N LEU A 28 5.78 9.26 -5.90
CA LEU A 28 5.26 10.34 -5.05
C LEU A 28 3.72 10.42 -5.02
N GLN A 29 3.06 9.25 -4.99
CA GLN A 29 1.60 9.15 -5.11
C GLN A 29 0.83 9.33 -3.78
N ALA A 30 1.54 9.41 -2.65
CA ALA A 30 0.97 9.67 -1.34
C ALA A 30 1.69 10.86 -0.66
N PRO A 31 1.64 12.07 -1.27
CA PRO A 31 2.35 13.24 -0.77
C PRO A 31 1.73 13.81 0.51
N GLU A 32 0.48 13.46 0.83
CA GLU A 32 -0.28 13.98 1.96
C GLU A 32 0.31 13.57 3.31
N GLU A 33 0.15 14.41 4.32
CA GLU A 33 0.55 14.09 5.69
C GLU A 33 -0.37 13.02 6.31
N ASN A 34 0.10 12.34 7.37
CA ASN A 34 -0.65 11.26 8.02
C ASN A 34 -2.07 11.67 8.45
N HIS A 35 -2.23 12.91 8.90
CA HIS A 35 -3.52 13.45 9.33
C HIS A 35 -4.46 13.77 8.16
N GLU A 36 -3.93 13.91 6.94
CA GLU A 36 -4.68 14.24 5.72
C GLU A 36 -5.13 12.99 4.95
N THR A 37 -4.52 11.82 5.21
CA THR A 37 -4.77 10.58 4.44
C THR A 37 -6.26 10.24 4.31
N LEU A 38 -7.02 10.30 5.41
CA LEU A 38 -8.46 9.99 5.36
C LEU A 38 -9.26 11.03 4.57
N ASP A 39 -8.87 12.30 4.64
CA ASP A 39 -9.51 13.38 3.89
C ASP A 39 -9.23 13.26 2.39
N VAL A 40 -8.00 12.91 2.01
CA VAL A 40 -7.64 12.65 0.61
C VAL A 40 -8.45 11.48 0.06
N LEU A 41 -8.57 10.37 0.81
CA LEU A 41 -9.38 9.22 0.40
C LEU A 41 -10.86 9.60 0.26
N ARG A 42 -11.38 10.42 1.16
CA ARG A 42 -12.78 10.84 1.21
C ARG A 42 -13.16 11.85 0.14
N CYS A 43 -12.29 12.82 -0.12
CA CYS A 43 -12.63 14.01 -0.91
C CYS A 43 -11.97 14.03 -2.30
N VAL A 44 -10.79 13.42 -2.45
CA VAL A 44 -9.97 13.56 -3.66
C VAL A 44 -9.90 12.28 -4.47
N ARG A 45 -9.34 11.21 -3.90
CA ARG A 45 -9.20 9.91 -4.57
C ARG A 45 -9.11 8.79 -3.52
N PRO A 46 -10.09 7.87 -3.45
CA PRO A 46 -11.20 7.69 -4.40
C PRO A 46 -12.21 8.83 -4.49
N GLY A 47 -12.35 9.64 -3.43
CA GLY A 47 -13.31 10.74 -3.39
C GLY A 47 -14.74 10.27 -3.09
N HIS A 48 -15.72 11.16 -3.33
CA HIS A 48 -17.15 10.86 -3.20
C HIS A 48 -17.60 10.32 -1.83
N GLY A 49 -16.96 10.78 -0.75
CA GLY A 49 -17.30 10.32 0.59
C GLY A 49 -16.79 8.91 0.90
N PHE A 50 -15.81 8.40 0.14
CA PHE A 50 -15.23 7.08 0.39
C PHE A 50 -14.59 7.01 1.79
N ILE A 51 -14.91 5.94 2.54
CA ILE A 51 -14.33 5.65 3.85
C ILE A 51 -13.76 4.21 3.79
N PRO A 52 -12.48 4.00 4.12
CA PRO A 52 -11.91 2.66 4.21
C PRO A 52 -12.56 1.87 5.36
N LYS A 53 -12.94 0.62 5.12
CA LYS A 53 -13.52 -0.29 6.13
C LYS A 53 -12.47 -1.04 6.95
N PHE A 54 -11.24 -0.56 6.93
CA PHE A 54 -10.07 -1.20 7.52
C PHE A 54 -9.12 -0.15 8.06
N PRO A 55 -8.29 -0.47 9.06
CA PRO A 55 -7.36 0.46 9.65
C PRO A 55 -6.32 0.94 8.63
N MET A 56 -6.14 2.26 8.56
CA MET A 56 -5.05 2.91 7.87
C MET A 56 -4.00 3.32 8.91
N PHE A 57 -2.76 2.93 8.68
CA PHE A 57 -1.62 3.23 9.53
C PHE A 57 -0.83 4.42 8.98
N SER A 58 -0.01 5.01 9.85
CA SER A 58 0.91 6.08 9.48
C SER A 58 1.78 5.69 8.28
N LYS A 59 2.11 6.69 7.47
CA LYS A 59 2.97 6.59 6.32
C LYS A 59 4.30 5.96 6.73
N ILE A 60 4.72 4.98 5.93
CA ILE A 60 6.03 4.35 6.06
C ILE A 60 7.03 5.27 5.37
N GLU A 61 7.78 6.05 6.16
CA GLU A 61 8.79 7.00 5.66
C GLU A 61 10.22 6.46 5.75
N GLU A 62 10.53 5.59 6.73
CA GLU A 62 11.93 5.28 7.11
C GLU A 62 12.41 3.84 6.80
N SER A 63 11.55 2.91 6.41
CA SER A 63 11.99 1.50 6.24
C SER A 63 12.75 1.24 4.92
N LEU A 64 12.79 2.22 4.01
CA LEU A 64 13.40 2.10 2.69
C LEU A 64 14.20 3.38 2.41
N ARG A 65 15.53 3.27 2.46
CA ARG A 65 16.47 4.41 2.49
C ARG A 65 16.37 5.30 1.24
N SER A 66 16.48 6.60 1.48
CA SER A 66 16.51 7.72 0.53
C SER A 66 17.53 7.55 -0.61
N VAL A 67 17.24 8.19 -1.74
CA VAL A 67 18.02 8.21 -2.98
C VAL A 67 19.34 8.95 -2.79
N ASN A 68 20.43 8.36 -3.27
CA ASN A 68 21.69 9.08 -3.49
C ASN A 68 21.62 9.87 -4.81
N PRO A 69 21.68 11.22 -4.78
CA PRO A 69 21.52 12.07 -5.96
C PRO A 69 22.68 12.02 -6.97
N LEU A 70 23.78 11.32 -6.68
CA LEU A 70 24.99 11.32 -7.52
C LEU A 70 25.09 10.14 -8.52
N ILE A 71 24.21 9.12 -8.44
CA ILE A 71 24.41 7.84 -9.19
C ILE A 71 23.24 7.44 -10.12
N GLY A 72 22.07 8.10 -10.09
CA GLY A 72 20.87 7.58 -10.75
C GLY A 72 20.09 8.56 -11.62
N ASN A 73 19.68 8.11 -12.81
CA ASN A 73 18.75 8.81 -13.69
C ASN A 73 17.40 9.06 -12.98
N ILE A 74 17.07 10.33 -12.77
CA ILE A 74 15.85 10.89 -12.15
C ILE A 74 14.51 10.43 -12.80
N LYS A 75 14.54 9.60 -13.85
CA LYS A 75 13.33 9.07 -14.49
C LYS A 75 12.99 7.64 -14.09
N LYS A 76 13.74 7.00 -13.19
CA LYS A 76 13.51 5.61 -12.75
C LYS A 76 13.49 5.50 -11.23
N LEU A 77 12.54 4.70 -10.72
CA LEU A 77 12.21 4.41 -9.33
C LEU A 77 13.36 4.49 -8.30
N TYR A 78 13.04 5.03 -7.12
CA TYR A 78 13.93 5.78 -6.25
C TYR A 78 14.08 5.15 -4.83
N TRP A 79 15.02 4.22 -4.63
CA TRP A 79 15.54 3.85 -3.29
C TRP A 79 16.88 3.11 -3.42
N SER A 80 17.72 3.13 -2.38
CA SER A 80 19.08 2.54 -2.40
C SER A 80 19.48 1.93 -1.05
N PRO A 81 20.10 0.73 -1.00
CA PRO A 81 20.37 -0.16 -2.13
C PRO A 81 19.09 -0.86 -2.60
N ILE A 82 19.02 -1.15 -3.90
CA ILE A 82 17.96 -2.01 -4.46
C ILE A 82 18.30 -3.47 -4.14
N LYS A 83 17.33 -4.20 -3.59
CA LYS A 83 17.38 -5.63 -3.32
C LYS A 83 16.35 -6.36 -4.17
N VAL A 84 16.62 -7.63 -4.48
CA VAL A 84 15.75 -8.49 -5.29
C VAL A 84 14.33 -8.61 -4.71
N ASN A 85 14.21 -8.52 -3.38
CA ASN A 85 12.97 -8.70 -2.65
C ASN A 85 12.25 -7.39 -2.29
N ASP A 86 12.69 -6.24 -2.81
CA ASP A 86 12.04 -4.96 -2.52
C ASP A 86 10.58 -4.94 -2.99
N ILE A 87 9.76 -4.13 -2.31
CA ILE A 87 8.40 -3.82 -2.74
C ILE A 87 8.50 -3.11 -4.09
N ARG A 88 7.75 -3.60 -5.08
CA ARG A 88 7.93 -3.13 -6.46
C ARG A 88 7.14 -1.86 -6.77
N TRP A 89 5.96 -1.72 -6.19
CA TRP A 89 5.05 -0.59 -6.44
C TRP A 89 3.91 -0.52 -5.40
N ASN A 90 3.15 0.58 -5.42
CA ASN A 90 1.93 0.78 -4.61
C ASN A 90 0.91 -0.33 -4.84
N PHE A 91 0.25 -0.82 -3.78
CA PHE A 91 -0.77 -1.89 -3.80
C PHE A 91 -0.26 -3.33 -3.99
N GLU A 92 1.02 -3.57 -3.71
CA GLU A 92 1.51 -4.92 -3.42
C GLU A 92 0.84 -5.49 -2.15
N LYS A 93 0.55 -6.80 -2.12
CA LYS A 93 -0.25 -7.42 -1.05
C LYS A 93 0.50 -8.59 -0.43
N PHE A 94 0.33 -8.73 0.88
CA PHE A 94 0.87 -9.84 1.65
C PHE A 94 -0.30 -10.49 2.40
N LEU A 95 -0.48 -11.78 2.18
CA LEU A 95 -1.43 -12.59 2.94
C LEU A 95 -0.67 -13.25 4.08
N ILE A 96 -1.10 -12.93 5.29
CA ILE A 96 -0.56 -13.45 6.55
C ILE A 96 -1.62 -14.35 7.17
N THR A 97 -1.22 -15.52 7.66
CA THR A 97 -2.12 -16.46 8.33
C THR A 97 -2.40 -16.01 9.77
N ALA A 98 -3.42 -16.60 10.39
CA ALA A 98 -3.86 -16.21 11.74
C ALA A 98 -2.81 -16.45 12.84
N ASP A 99 -1.81 -17.31 12.58
CA ASP A 99 -0.64 -17.57 13.42
C ASP A 99 0.50 -16.55 13.19
N GLY A 100 0.32 -15.58 12.30
CA GLY A 100 1.30 -14.53 12.00
C GLY A 100 2.35 -14.90 10.95
N LEU A 101 2.22 -16.05 10.28
CA LEU A 101 3.18 -16.47 9.24
C LEU A 101 2.84 -15.88 7.86
N PRO A 102 3.83 -15.40 7.08
CA PRO A 102 3.61 -15.01 5.70
C PRO A 102 3.24 -16.23 4.83
N TYR A 103 2.09 -16.16 4.14
CA TYR A 103 1.61 -17.23 3.27
C TYR A 103 1.80 -16.91 1.78
N ARG A 104 1.48 -15.69 1.35
CA ARG A 104 1.59 -15.31 -0.07
C ARG A 104 1.91 -13.83 -0.24
N ARG A 105 2.70 -13.52 -1.27
CA ARG A 105 2.95 -12.16 -1.78
C ARG A 105 2.35 -12.04 -3.18
N GLN A 106 1.57 -10.99 -3.43
CA GLN A 106 0.94 -10.73 -4.73
C GLN A 106 1.36 -9.37 -5.29
N MET A 107 1.96 -9.42 -6.49
CA MET A 107 2.31 -8.24 -7.29
C MET A 107 1.10 -7.74 -8.10
N ILE A 108 1.11 -6.46 -8.47
CA ILE A 108 -0.02 -5.81 -9.18
C ILE A 108 -0.20 -6.31 -10.61
N CYS A 109 0.86 -6.81 -11.28
CA CYS A 109 0.78 -7.26 -12.68
C CYS A 109 -0.11 -8.51 -12.91
N GLN A 110 -0.66 -9.14 -11.88
CA GLN A 110 -1.67 -10.20 -12.03
C GLN A 110 -3.07 -9.60 -11.93
N GLU A 111 -3.52 -8.92 -13.00
CA GLU A 111 -4.82 -8.22 -13.00
C GLU A 111 -6.06 -9.13 -12.88
N ASN A 112 -5.91 -10.46 -12.96
CA ASN A 112 -7.04 -11.39 -13.08
C ASN A 112 -7.27 -12.36 -11.90
N THR A 113 -6.58 -12.21 -10.77
CA THR A 113 -6.88 -12.99 -9.57
C THR A 113 -7.04 -12.08 -8.37
N ALA A 114 -8.28 -11.67 -8.10
CA ALA A 114 -8.66 -11.27 -6.75
C ALA A 114 -8.54 -12.50 -5.82
N PHE A 115 -8.20 -12.27 -4.55
CA PHE A 115 -8.51 -13.24 -3.49
C PHE A 115 -10.03 -13.26 -3.25
#